data_AF-A0A094K8D1-F1
#
_entry.id   AF-A0A094K8D1-F1
#
_cell.length_a   1.000
_cell.length_b   1.000
_cell.length_c   1.000
_cell.angle_alpha   90.00
_cell.angle_beta   90.00
_cell.angle_gamma   90.00
#
_symmetry.space_group_name_H-M   'P 1'
#
loop_
_entity.id
_entity.type
_entity.pdbx_description
1 polymer ?
#
loop_
_entity_poly.entity_id
_entity_poly.type
_entity_poly.pdbx_seq_one_letter_code
_entity_poly.pdbx_strand_id
1 'polypeptide(L)'
;QNLTEAIQNGVYPVGNESQIEDSNWDFSNSFFFAGTVVSTIGYGTLHPKTAGGQIFCVFFALFGIPLNIVFLHRVGKMLSLLCKKLGKFLYEKGMRKKKIQFLTLLFFLATGILVFLCLPSLFFQITEGWSYSEGIYFAFITLSTIGFGDYVVGKQPGRNYFSYYRTLVATWILFGLAWIALLFNL
;
A
#
# COMPACT_ATOMS: atom_id res chain seq x y z
N GLN A 1 -27.89 -2.63 -18.14
CA GLN A 1 -26.80 -1.67 -18.37
C GLN A 1 -26.75 -0.62 -17.27
N ASN A 2 -27.86 0.05 -16.95
CA ASN A 2 -27.91 1.12 -15.95
C ASN A 2 -27.44 0.72 -14.53
N LEU A 3 -27.71 -0.51 -14.06
CA LEU A 3 -27.30 -0.94 -12.72
C LEU A 3 -25.78 -1.12 -12.60
N THR A 4 -25.15 -1.74 -13.60
CA THR A 4 -23.71 -1.95 -13.63
C THR A 4 -22.96 -0.62 -13.71
N GLU A 5 -23.49 0.31 -14.48
CA GLU A 5 -22.95 1.67 -14.63
C GLU A 5 -23.11 2.49 -13.34
N ALA A 6 -24.26 2.38 -12.66
CA ALA A 6 -24.49 2.99 -11.35
C ALA A 6 -23.50 2.45 -10.30
N ILE A 7 -23.30 1.14 -10.25
CA ILE A 7 -22.32 0.50 -9.34
C ILE A 7 -20.89 0.94 -9.68
N GLN A 8 -20.54 1.03 -10.97
CA GLN A 8 -19.24 1.58 -11.40
C GLN A 8 -19.09 3.05 -11.00
N ASN A 9 -20.18 3.80 -10.92
CA ASN A 9 -20.24 5.18 -10.41
C ASN A 9 -20.25 5.26 -8.88
N GLY A 10 -20.21 4.13 -8.18
CA GLY A 10 -20.22 4.03 -6.73
C GLY A 10 -21.57 4.34 -6.11
N VAL A 11 -22.64 4.31 -6.92
CA VAL A 11 -24.03 4.39 -6.48
C VAL A 11 -24.50 2.97 -6.19
N TYR A 12 -24.70 2.65 -4.92
CA TYR A 12 -25.21 1.34 -4.49
C TYR A 12 -26.71 1.48 -4.16
N PRO A 13 -27.62 1.01 -5.02
CA PRO A 13 -29.07 1.17 -4.81
C PRO A 13 -29.63 0.11 -3.85
N VAL A 14 -28.98 -0.08 -2.69
CA VAL A 14 -29.32 -1.12 -1.71
C VAL A 14 -29.81 -0.45 -0.43
N GLY A 15 -31.08 -0.04 -0.39
CA GLY A 15 -31.72 0.46 0.83
C GLY A 15 -32.78 1.53 0.59
N ASN A 16 -33.68 1.69 1.57
CA ASN A 16 -34.68 2.76 1.62
C ASN A 16 -34.14 4.02 2.34
N GLU A 17 -32.82 4.10 2.49
CA GLU A 17 -32.12 5.21 3.11
C GLU A 17 -31.32 5.92 2.02
N SER A 18 -31.55 7.22 1.86
CA SER A 18 -30.57 8.12 1.24
C SER A 18 -29.36 8.19 2.18
N GLN A 19 -28.55 7.12 2.22
CA GLN A 19 -27.24 7.16 2.83
C GLN A 19 -26.53 8.31 2.16
N ILE A 20 -26.11 9.30 2.95
CA ILE A 20 -25.32 10.44 2.50
C ILE A 20 -24.24 9.84 1.61
N GLU A 21 -24.31 10.08 0.30
CA GLU A 21 -23.35 9.52 -0.65
C GLU A 21 -21.99 10.09 -0.27
N ASP A 22 -21.21 9.34 0.51
CA ASP A 22 -19.83 9.67 0.80
C ASP A 22 -19.14 9.80 -0.55
N SER A 23 -18.81 11.04 -0.93
CA SER A 23 -18.20 11.33 -2.21
C SER A 23 -17.01 10.41 -2.41
N ASN A 24 -17.03 9.64 -3.50
CA ASN A 24 -15.92 8.78 -3.88
C ASN A 24 -14.60 9.56 -4.04
N TRP A 25 -14.66 10.90 -4.09
CA TRP A 25 -13.54 11.83 -4.23
C TRP A 25 -13.41 12.81 -3.05
N ASP A 26 -13.45 12.33 -1.81
CA ASP A 26 -12.94 13.09 -0.66
C ASP A 26 -11.40 13.13 -0.63
N PHE A 27 -10.80 13.87 0.31
CA PHE A 27 -9.35 13.97 0.42
C PHE A 27 -8.65 12.62 0.69
N SER A 28 -9.20 11.78 1.56
CA SER A 28 -8.62 10.50 1.96
C SER A 28 -8.60 9.52 0.79
N ASN A 29 -9.71 9.46 0.06
CA ASN A 29 -9.90 8.69 -1.16
C ASN A 29 -8.99 9.19 -2.29
N SER A 30 -8.89 10.51 -2.46
CA SER A 30 -8.02 11.14 -3.47
C SER A 30 -6.54 10.92 -3.18
N PHE A 31 -6.14 11.00 -1.90
CA PHE A 31 -4.76 10.73 -1.49
C PHE A 31 -4.40 9.26 -1.70
N PHE A 32 -5.30 8.34 -1.33
CA PHE A 32 -5.11 6.92 -1.60
C PHE A 32 -5.01 6.63 -3.10
N PHE A 33 -5.87 7.22 -3.92
CA PHE A 33 -5.78 7.14 -5.38
C PHE A 33 -4.44 7.68 -5.91
N ALA A 34 -4.01 8.86 -5.46
CA ALA A 34 -2.72 9.42 -5.85
C ALA A 34 -1.57 8.46 -5.47
N GLY A 35 -1.61 7.91 -4.26
CA GLY A 35 -0.68 6.90 -3.77
C GLY A 35 -0.63 5.65 -4.64
N THR A 36 -1.78 5.09 -5.03
CA THR A 36 -1.86 3.88 -5.86
C THR A 36 -1.38 4.10 -7.28
N VAL A 37 -1.56 5.32 -7.82
CA VAL A 37 -1.03 5.69 -9.14
C VAL A 37 0.49 5.80 -9.11
N VAL A 38 1.07 6.55 -8.16
CA VAL A 38 2.54 6.74 -8.10
C VAL A 38 3.30 5.48 -7.68
N SER A 39 2.65 4.57 -6.95
CA SER A 39 3.17 3.26 -6.59
C SER A 39 2.93 2.18 -7.64
N THR A 40 2.27 2.52 -8.75
CA THR A 40 1.94 1.62 -9.86
C THR A 40 1.08 0.41 -9.47
N ILE A 41 0.37 0.48 -8.33
CA ILE A 41 -0.54 -0.59 -7.88
C ILE A 41 -1.84 -0.54 -8.67
N GLY A 42 -2.45 0.65 -8.77
CA GLY A 42 -3.58 0.91 -9.65
C GLY A 42 -4.78 -0.06 -9.53
N TYR A 43 -5.36 -0.25 -8.35
CA TYR A 43 -6.52 -1.15 -8.14
C TYR A 43 -7.72 -0.98 -9.08
N GLY A 44 -7.84 0.15 -9.77
CA GLY A 44 -8.92 0.41 -10.74
C GLY A 44 -10.30 0.71 -10.15
N THR A 45 -10.53 0.48 -8.85
CA THR A 45 -11.82 0.75 -8.18
C THR A 45 -12.20 2.23 -8.12
N LEU A 46 -11.21 3.11 -8.04
CA LEU A 46 -11.37 4.57 -8.16
C LEU A 46 -10.48 5.05 -9.31
N HIS A 47 -11.08 5.69 -10.31
CA HIS A 47 -10.37 6.17 -11.50
C HIS A 47 -11.06 7.42 -12.08
N PRO A 48 -10.31 8.34 -12.71
CA PRO A 48 -10.89 9.53 -13.33
C PRO A 48 -11.75 9.15 -14.53
N LYS A 49 -12.96 9.71 -14.58
CA LYS A 49 -13.94 9.45 -15.64
C LYS A 49 -14.07 10.58 -16.65
N THR A 50 -13.63 11.79 -16.28
CA THR A 50 -13.64 12.95 -17.16
C THR A 50 -12.40 12.95 -18.04
N ALA A 51 -12.54 13.39 -19.29
CA ALA A 51 -11.41 13.54 -20.21
C ALA A 51 -10.27 14.39 -19.59
N GLY A 52 -10.62 15.50 -18.94
CA GLY A 52 -9.64 16.34 -18.24
C GLY A 52 -8.93 15.63 -17.08
N GLY A 53 -9.66 14.86 -16.26
CA GLY A 53 -9.08 14.10 -15.16
C GLY A 53 -8.16 12.96 -15.64
N GLN A 54 -8.49 12.31 -16.76
CA GLN A 54 -7.65 11.29 -17.38
C GLN A 54 -6.35 11.89 -17.92
N ILE A 55 -6.42 13.02 -18.64
CA ILE A 55 -5.23 13.74 -19.12
C ILE A 55 -4.36 14.19 -17.95
N PHE A 56 -4.95 14.75 -16.90
CA PHE A 56 -4.23 15.10 -15.68
C PHE A 56 -3.53 13.88 -15.06
N CYS A 57 -4.21 12.74 -14.96
CA CYS A 57 -3.66 11.50 -14.42
C CYS A 57 -2.44 11.01 -15.21
N VAL A 58 -2.41 11.20 -16.54
CA VAL A 58 -1.24 10.86 -17.37
C VAL A 58 -0.02 11.69 -16.95
N PHE A 59 -0.16 13.02 -16.87
CA PHE A 59 0.94 13.89 -16.44
C PHE A 59 1.35 13.63 -14.99
N PHE A 60 0.36 13.41 -14.11
CA PHE A 60 0.61 13.07 -12.72
C PHE A 60 1.42 11.78 -12.58
N ALA A 61 1.07 10.71 -13.30
CA ALA A 61 1.81 9.45 -13.30
C ALA A 61 3.22 9.60 -13.91
N LEU A 62 3.35 10.34 -15.02
CA LEU A 62 4.61 10.57 -15.72
C LEU A 62 5.70 11.14 -14.81
N PHE A 63 5.36 12.10 -13.94
CA PHE A 63 6.31 12.68 -12.98
C PHE A 63 6.29 11.99 -11.62
N GLY A 64 5.12 11.51 -11.19
CA GLY A 64 4.92 10.89 -9.88
C GLY A 64 5.63 9.56 -9.72
N ILE A 65 5.62 8.70 -10.75
CA ILE A 65 6.30 7.38 -10.69
C ILE A 65 7.82 7.55 -10.55
N PRO A 66 8.52 8.34 -11.39
CA PRO A 66 9.96 8.60 -11.20
C PRO A 66 10.27 9.21 -9.84
N LEU A 67 9.45 10.16 -9.37
CA LEU A 67 9.64 10.77 -8.05
C LEU A 67 9.50 9.74 -6.93
N ASN A 68 8.52 8.83 -7.04
CA ASN A 68 8.35 7.74 -6.09
C ASN A 68 9.57 6.81 -6.09
N ILE A 69 10.12 6.44 -7.26
CA ILE A 69 11.34 5.61 -7.33
C ILE A 69 12.53 6.30 -6.62
N VAL A 70 12.72 7.61 -6.83
CA VAL A 70 13.76 8.38 -6.13
C VAL A 70 13.53 8.41 -4.62
N PHE A 71 12.28 8.56 -4.19
CA PHE A 71 11.90 8.49 -2.79
C PHE A 71 12.21 7.11 -2.19
N LEU A 72 11.77 6.03 -2.84
CA LEU A 72 12.03 4.64 -2.43
C LEU A 72 13.54 4.38 -2.31
N HIS A 73 14.35 4.86 -3.25
CA HIS A 73 15.80 4.74 -3.18
C HIS A 73 16.40 5.50 -1.97
N ARG A 74 15.89 6.70 -1.66
CA ARG A 74 16.33 7.48 -0.49
C ARG A 74 15.99 6.78 0.82
N VAL A 75 14.76 6.29 0.96
CA VAL A 75 14.32 5.55 2.15
C VAL A 75 15.10 4.23 2.27
N GLY A 76 15.26 3.49 1.17
CA GLY A 76 16.07 2.28 1.11
C GLY A 76 17.52 2.54 1.54
N LYS A 77 18.14 3.65 1.14
CA LYS A 77 19.49 4.03 1.60
C LYS A 77 19.53 4.27 3.11
N MET A 78 18.54 4.96 3.68
CA MET A 78 18.44 5.18 5.13
C MET A 78 18.36 3.85 5.88
N LEU A 79 17.51 2.92 5.42
CA LEU A 79 17.39 1.58 6.01
C LEU A 79 18.68 0.77 5.85
N SER A 80 19.32 0.80 4.68
CA SER A 80 20.59 0.12 4.44
C SER A 80 21.70 0.57 5.39
N LEU A 81 21.73 1.86 5.76
CA LEU A 81 22.65 2.36 6.78
C LEU A 81 22.38 1.74 8.15
N LEU A 82 21.12 1.51 8.52
CA LEU A 82 20.77 0.77 9.75
C LEU A 82 21.26 -0.68 9.65
N CYS A 83 21.08 -1.36 8.51
CA CYS A 83 21.61 -2.71 8.27
C CYS A 83 23.13 -2.74 8.47
N LYS A 84 23.85 -1.77 7.92
CA LYS A 84 25.33 -1.69 8.03
C LYS A 84 25.77 -1.43 9.47
N LYS A 85 25.06 -0.60 10.23
CA LYS A 85 25.33 -0.39 11.65
C LYS A 85 25.15 -1.69 12.45
N LEU A 86 24.05 -2.41 12.23
CA LEU A 86 23.81 -3.73 12.86
C LEU A 86 24.87 -4.76 12.44
N GLY A 87 25.22 -4.80 11.15
CA GLY A 87 26.26 -5.68 10.62
C GLY A 87 27.64 -5.39 11.21
N LYS A 88 27.99 -4.11 11.42
CA LYS A 88 29.23 -3.70 12.07
C LYS A 88 29.27 -4.16 13.53
N PHE A 89 28.18 -3.98 14.28
CA PHE A 89 28.07 -4.47 15.64
C PHE A 89 28.27 -5.99 15.73
N LEU A 90 27.72 -6.75 14.78
CA LEU A 90 27.92 -8.19 14.68
C LEU A 90 29.35 -8.58 14.25
N TYR A 91 30.01 -7.76 13.44
CA TYR A 91 31.41 -7.94 13.04
C TYR A 91 32.36 -7.74 14.23
N GLU A 92 32.12 -6.71 15.05
CA GLU A 92 32.89 -6.45 16.27
C GLU A 92 32.79 -7.61 17.28
N LYS A 93 31.71 -8.41 17.25
CA LYS A 93 31.58 -9.65 18.02
C LYS A 93 32.34 -10.86 17.42
N GLY A 94 33.18 -10.66 16.41
CA GLY A 94 34.04 -11.69 15.82
C GLY A 94 33.35 -12.61 14.81
N MET A 95 32.17 -12.25 14.29
CA MET A 95 31.49 -13.08 13.29
C MET A 95 32.12 -12.96 11.89
N ARG A 96 32.15 -14.08 11.16
CA ARG A 96 32.61 -14.11 9.76
C ARG A 96 31.69 -13.31 8.83
N LYS A 97 32.26 -12.52 7.91
CA LYS A 97 31.53 -11.65 6.96
C LYS A 97 30.34 -12.32 6.25
N LYS A 98 30.53 -13.53 5.69
CA LYS A 98 29.44 -14.30 5.04
C LYS A 98 28.28 -14.63 5.99
N LYS A 99 28.57 -14.94 7.26
CA LYS A 99 27.57 -15.26 8.29
C LYS A 99 26.79 -14.01 8.70
N ILE A 100 27.47 -12.86 8.78
CA ILE A 100 26.82 -11.57 9.05
C ILE A 100 25.85 -11.21 7.94
N GLN A 101 26.28 -11.26 6.67
CA GLN A 101 25.40 -10.94 5.53
C GLN A 101 24.15 -11.82 5.52
N PHE A 102 24.31 -13.13 5.71
CA PHE A 102 23.19 -14.07 5.79
C PHE A 102 22.26 -13.77 6.98
N LEU A 103 22.82 -13.54 8.18
CA LEU A 103 22.01 -13.26 9.38
C LEU A 103 21.28 -11.92 9.29
N THR A 104 21.93 -10.88 8.77
CA THR A 104 21.31 -9.58 8.54
C THR A 104 20.19 -9.70 7.50
N LEU A 105 20.41 -10.40 6.38
CA LEU A 105 19.36 -10.65 5.39
C LEU A 105 18.17 -11.38 6.00
N LEU A 106 18.40 -12.46 6.76
CA LEU A 106 17.34 -13.21 7.43
C LEU A 106 16.57 -12.37 8.44
N PHE A 107 17.28 -11.57 9.24
CA PHE A 107 16.67 -10.64 10.20
C PHE A 107 15.76 -9.62 9.50
N PHE A 108 16.26 -8.98 8.43
CA PHE A 108 15.45 -8.03 7.66
C PHE A 108 14.27 -8.73 6.97
N LEU A 109 14.44 -9.92 6.40
CA LEU A 109 13.31 -10.64 5.82
C LEU A 109 12.24 -10.95 6.88
N ALA A 110 12.63 -11.47 8.04
CA ALA A 110 11.71 -11.80 9.14
C ALA A 110 11.00 -10.56 9.69
N THR A 111 11.72 -9.46 9.94
CA THR A 111 11.12 -8.19 10.39
C THR A 111 10.19 -7.61 9.33
N GLY A 112 10.55 -7.69 8.05
CA GLY A 112 9.72 -7.21 6.95
C GLY A 112 8.40 -7.96 6.85
N ILE A 113 8.44 -9.30 6.88
CA ILE A 113 7.24 -10.15 6.88
C ILE A 113 6.36 -9.82 8.08
N LEU A 114 6.94 -9.67 9.27
CA LEU A 114 6.17 -9.37 10.47
C LEU A 114 5.51 -7.98 10.41
N VAL A 115 6.26 -6.95 10.04
CA VAL A 115 5.81 -5.54 10.07
C VAL A 115 4.92 -5.17 8.88
N PHE A 116 5.19 -5.72 7.69
CA PHE A 116 4.48 -5.34 6.47
C PHE A 116 3.47 -6.37 5.98
N LEU A 117 3.50 -7.62 6.47
CA LEU A 117 2.46 -8.62 6.13
C LEU A 117 1.64 -9.00 7.36
N CYS A 118 2.25 -9.55 8.41
CA CYS A 118 1.49 -10.11 9.54
C CYS A 118 0.74 -9.05 10.37
N LEU A 119 1.42 -7.99 10.82
CA LEU A 119 0.80 -6.95 11.65
C LEU A 119 -0.33 -6.20 10.90
N PRO A 120 -0.16 -5.75 9.64
CA PRO A 120 -1.24 -5.11 8.89
C PRO A 120 -2.42 -6.04 8.66
N SER A 121 -2.18 -7.35 8.46
CA SER A 121 -3.26 -8.32 8.26
C SER A 121 -4.16 -8.47 9.49
N LEU A 122 -3.61 -8.42 10.70
CA LEU A 122 -4.41 -8.36 11.93
C LEU A 122 -5.24 -7.07 12.00
N PHE A 123 -4.63 -5.95 11.61
CA PHE A 123 -5.32 -4.67 11.57
C PHE A 123 -6.47 -4.65 10.55
N PHE A 124 -6.26 -5.20 9.35
CA PHE A 124 -7.30 -5.35 8.33
C PHE A 124 -8.40 -6.29 8.78
N GLN A 125 -8.09 -7.39 9.47
CA GLN A 125 -9.11 -8.28 10.01
C GLN A 125 -10.08 -7.55 10.96
N ILE A 126 -9.56 -6.67 11.83
CA ILE A 126 -10.39 -5.93 12.77
C ILE A 126 -11.19 -4.83 12.04
N THR A 127 -10.54 -4.07 11.18
CA THR A 127 -11.12 -2.88 10.53
C THR A 127 -12.04 -3.22 9.35
N GLU A 128 -11.62 -4.13 8.48
CA GLU A 128 -12.35 -4.58 7.29
C GLU A 128 -13.18 -5.83 7.52
N GLY A 129 -13.04 -6.52 8.66
CA GLY A 129 -13.80 -7.77 8.89
C GLY A 129 -13.41 -8.91 7.97
N TRP A 130 -12.33 -8.76 7.22
CA TRP A 130 -11.72 -9.83 6.44
C TRP A 130 -11.18 -10.91 7.39
N SER A 131 -11.12 -12.15 6.93
CA SER A 131 -10.30 -13.16 7.57
C SER A 131 -8.82 -12.74 7.57
N TYR A 132 -8.05 -13.27 8.52
CA TYR A 132 -6.61 -13.00 8.58
C TYR A 132 -5.88 -13.37 7.26
N SER A 133 -6.30 -14.46 6.62
CA SER A 133 -5.77 -14.91 5.32
C SER A 133 -6.05 -13.92 4.19
N GLU A 134 -7.24 -13.33 4.15
CA GLU A 134 -7.58 -12.29 3.18
C GLU A 134 -6.77 -11.01 3.43
N GLY A 135 -6.52 -10.67 4.70
CA GLY A 135 -5.61 -9.59 5.09
C GLY A 135 -4.18 -9.81 4.57
N ILE A 136 -3.65 -11.03 4.71
CA ILE A 136 -2.31 -11.39 4.20
C ILE A 136 -2.29 -11.32 2.67
N TYR A 137 -3.32 -11.88 2.03
CA TYR A 137 -3.47 -11.86 0.58
C TYR A 137 -3.48 -10.42 0.06
N PHE A 138 -4.32 -9.55 0.62
CA PHE A 138 -4.36 -8.14 0.30
C PHE A 138 -2.98 -7.50 0.49
N ALA A 139 -2.33 -7.71 1.64
CA ALA A 139 -1.04 -7.10 1.92
C ALA A 139 0.04 -7.49 0.91
N PHE A 140 0.11 -8.78 0.56
CA PHE A 140 1.07 -9.28 -0.42
C PHE A 140 0.77 -8.78 -1.83
N ILE A 141 -0.47 -8.87 -2.31
CA ILE A 141 -0.89 -8.40 -3.65
C ILE A 141 -0.68 -6.89 -3.81
N THR A 142 -0.88 -6.14 -2.73
CA THR A 142 -0.65 -4.70 -2.66
C THR A 142 0.85 -4.38 -2.78
N LEU A 143 1.67 -4.95 -1.90
CA LEU A 143 3.09 -4.62 -1.81
C LEU A 143 3.94 -5.21 -2.95
N SER A 144 3.44 -6.26 -3.62
CA SER A 144 4.00 -6.76 -4.87
C SER A 144 3.58 -5.94 -6.10
N THR A 145 2.80 -4.88 -5.89
CA THR A 145 2.26 -4.00 -6.94
C THR A 145 1.42 -4.72 -8.00
N ILE A 146 0.81 -5.87 -7.66
CA ILE A 146 -0.10 -6.59 -8.55
C ILE A 146 -1.47 -5.89 -8.58
N GLY A 147 -2.00 -5.56 -7.39
CA GLY A 147 -3.16 -4.67 -7.27
C GLY A 147 -4.44 -5.12 -7.96
N PHE A 148 -4.88 -6.38 -7.80
CA PHE A 148 -6.10 -6.90 -8.46
C PHE A 148 -7.37 -6.07 -8.21
N GLY A 149 -7.49 -5.45 -7.03
CA GLY A 149 -8.64 -4.59 -6.69
C GLY A 149 -9.90 -5.34 -6.25
N ASP A 150 -9.79 -6.65 -6.07
CA ASP A 150 -10.79 -7.53 -5.45
C ASP A 150 -10.96 -7.24 -3.95
N TYR A 151 -9.85 -6.94 -3.26
CA TYR A 151 -9.83 -6.39 -1.91
C TYR A 151 -9.26 -4.98 -1.93
N VAL A 152 -10.03 -4.01 -1.42
CA VAL A 152 -9.61 -2.61 -1.25
C VAL A 152 -10.16 -2.08 0.06
N VAL A 153 -9.28 -1.39 0.79
CA VAL A 153 -9.61 -0.81 2.10
C VAL A 153 -10.60 0.35 2.00
N GLY A 154 -11.50 0.47 2.98
CA GLY A 154 -12.39 1.62 3.18
C GLY A 154 -13.55 1.65 2.18
N LYS A 155 -14.02 0.47 1.73
CA LYS A 155 -15.04 0.35 0.69
C LYS A 155 -16.22 -0.57 1.05
N GLN A 156 -16.22 -1.23 2.21
CA GLN A 156 -17.33 -2.12 2.55
C GLN A 156 -18.59 -1.32 2.94
N PRO A 157 -19.76 -1.63 2.35
CA PRO A 157 -21.01 -1.00 2.72
C PRO A 157 -21.39 -1.35 4.17
N GLY A 158 -21.86 -0.37 4.94
CA GLY A 158 -22.33 -0.55 6.32
C GLY A 158 -21.22 -0.59 7.38
N ARG A 159 -19.95 -0.35 7.03
CA ARG A 159 -18.86 -0.17 8.00
C ARG A 159 -18.46 1.30 8.14
N ASN A 160 -18.27 1.72 9.39
CA ASN A 160 -17.79 3.06 9.72
C ASN A 160 -16.27 3.06 9.82
N TYR A 161 -15.61 3.69 8.85
CA TYR A 161 -14.17 3.91 8.87
C TYR A 161 -13.85 5.29 9.45
N PHE A 162 -12.71 5.44 10.12
CA PHE A 162 -12.23 6.76 10.52
C PHE A 162 -11.66 7.51 9.30
N SER A 163 -11.81 8.85 9.25
CA SER A 163 -11.55 9.63 8.03
C SER A 163 -10.14 9.46 7.44
N TYR A 164 -9.10 9.28 8.25
CA TYR A 164 -7.71 9.18 7.78
C TYR A 164 -7.26 7.75 7.45
N TYR A 165 -8.17 6.78 7.48
CA TYR A 165 -7.83 5.37 7.32
C TYR A 165 -7.11 5.05 6.01
N ARG A 166 -7.67 5.47 4.87
CA ARG A 166 -7.06 5.19 3.56
C ARG A 166 -5.74 5.95 3.38
N THR A 167 -5.60 7.15 3.94
CA THR A 167 -4.32 7.88 3.99
C THR A 167 -3.24 7.12 4.77
N LEU A 168 -3.58 6.52 5.92
CA LEU A 168 -2.65 5.69 6.67
C LEU A 168 -2.23 4.44 5.88
N VAL A 169 -3.17 3.78 5.20
CA VAL A 169 -2.86 2.61 4.36
C VAL A 169 -1.96 3.02 3.19
N ALA A 170 -2.24 4.12 2.50
CA ALA A 170 -1.37 4.64 1.44
C ALA A 170 0.05 4.92 1.95
N THR A 171 0.18 5.45 3.17
CA THR A 171 1.49 5.69 3.80
C THR A 171 2.21 4.37 4.11
N TRP A 172 1.50 3.38 4.66
CA TRP A 172 2.03 2.04 4.88
C TRP A 172 2.51 1.37 3.58
N ILE A 173 1.78 1.51 2.48
CA ILE A 173 2.18 1.02 1.15
C ILE A 173 3.54 1.61 0.74
N LEU A 174 3.71 2.94 0.84
CA LEU A 174 4.96 3.61 0.46
C LEU A 174 6.16 3.08 1.27
N PHE A 175 5.99 2.88 2.58
CA PHE A 175 7.05 2.31 3.42
C PHE A 175 7.31 0.83 3.14
N GLY A 176 6.27 0.04 2.88
CA GLY A 176 6.41 -1.38 2.52
C GLY A 176 7.15 -1.57 1.20
N LEU A 177 6.86 -0.74 0.19
CA LEU A 177 7.60 -0.74 -1.08
C LEU A 177 9.07 -0.33 -0.88
N ALA A 178 9.33 0.64 0.01
CA ALA A 178 10.70 1.04 0.32
C ALA A 178 11.49 -0.09 1.00
N TRP A 179 10.82 -0.91 1.81
CA TRP A 179 11.40 -2.10 2.41
C TRP A 179 11.72 -3.18 1.36
N ILE A 180 10.81 -3.44 0.42
CA ILE A 180 11.05 -4.40 -0.66
C ILE A 180 12.21 -3.94 -1.55
N ALA A 181 12.27 -2.65 -1.88
CA ALA A 181 13.37 -2.07 -2.63
C ALA A 181 14.74 -2.25 -1.92
N LEU A 182 14.76 -2.29 -0.59
CA LEU A 182 15.96 -2.60 0.20
C LEU A 182 16.41 -4.05 0.02
N LEU A 183 15.48 -5.02 -0.01
CA LEU A 183 15.81 -6.44 -0.13
C LEU A 183 16.58 -6.75 -1.42
N PHE A 184 16.31 -6.02 -2.51
CA PHE A 184 17.06 -6.14 -3.76
C PHE A 184 18.46 -5.51 -3.72
N ASN A 185 18.73 -4.66 -2.74
CA ASN A 185 19.97 -3.89 -2.61
C ASN A 185 20.91 -4.41 -1.49
N LEU A 186 20.55 -5.50 -0.81
CA LEU A 186 21.29 -6.07 0.35
C LEU A 186 22.14 -7.28 -0.04
#